data_AF-A0A7Y0DE42-F1
#
_entry.id   AF-A0A7Y0DE42-F1
#
_cell.length_a   1.000
_cell.length_b   1.000
_cell.length_c   1.000
_cell.angle_alpha   90.00
_cell.angle_beta   90.00
_cell.angle_gamma   90.00
#
_symmetry.space_group_name_H-M   'P 1'
#
loop_
_entity.id
_entity.type
_entity.pdbx_description
1 polymer ?
#
loop_
_entity_poly.entity_id
_entity_poly.type
_entity_poly.pdbx_seq_one_letter_code
_entity_poly.pdbx_strand_id
1 'polypeptide(L)' 'MVNRLADSTSPYLLQHRDNPVDWWQWGP' A
#
# COMPACT_ATOMS: atom_id res chain seq x y z
N MET A 1 0.13 2.31 -11.16
CA MET A 1 -0.41 1.17 -10.41
C MET A 1 -1.25 1.70 -9.26
N VAL A 2 -2.39 1.08 -8.93
CA VAL A 2 -3.11 1.42 -7.69
C VAL A 2 -2.45 0.63 -6.56
N ASN A 3 -1.91 1.34 -5.58
CA ASN A 3 -1.28 0.69 -4.43
C ASN A 3 -2.38 -0.05 -3.64
N ARG A 4 -2.13 -1.31 -3.25
CA ARG A 4 -3.13 -2.14 -2.52
C ARG A 4 -3.58 -1.52 -1.19
N LEU A 5 -2.83 -0.53 -0.70
CA LEU A 5 -3.14 0.19 0.53
C LEU A 5 -4.29 1.21 0.39
N ALA A 6 -4.73 1.52 -0.85
CA ALA A 6 -5.83 2.45 -1.09
C ALA A 6 -7.18 2.00 -0.50
N ASP A 7 -7.38 0.69 -0.33
CA ASP A 7 -8.61 0.10 0.21
C ASP A 7 -8.51 -0.25 1.71
N SER A 8 -7.48 0.21 2.42
CA SER A 8 -7.32 -0.06 3.85
C SER A 8 -8.23 0.81 4.72
N THR A 9 -8.69 0.27 5.85
CA THR A 9 -9.43 1.03 6.87
C THR A 9 -8.52 1.67 7.93
N SER A 10 -7.22 1.36 7.92
CA SER A 10 -6.26 1.94 8.86
C SER A 10 -5.83 3.33 8.39
N PRO A 11 -5.96 4.38 9.22
CA PRO A 11 -5.51 5.74 8.87
C PRO A 11 -4.02 5.80 8.48
N TYR A 12 -3.19 4.98 9.13
CA TYR A 12 -1.76 4.89 8.83
C TYR A 12 -1.50 4.28 7.45
N LEU A 13 -2.23 3.24 7.05
CA LEU A 13 -2.03 2.58 5.76
C LEU A 13 -2.53 3.45 4.60
N LEU A 14 -3.62 4.18 4.80
CA LEU A 14 -4.13 5.14 3.80
C LEU A 14 -3.15 6.30 3.54
N GLN A 15 -2.32 6.67 4.52
CA GLN A 15 -1.26 7.66 4.32
C GLN A 15 -0.23 7.22 3.27
N HIS A 16 -0.12 5.92 3.00
CA HIS A 16 0.83 5.34 2.05
C HIS A 16 0.19 4.92 0.72
N ARG A 17 -1.11 5.19 0.50
CA ARG A 17 -1.83 4.75 -0.71
C ARG A 17 -1.30 5.34 -2.03
N ASP A 18 -0.66 6.50 -1.95
CA ASP A 18 -0.12 7.23 -3.10
C ASP A 18 1.40 7.02 -3.25
N ASN A 19 1.98 6.10 -2.47
CA ASN A 19 3.39 5.77 -2.57
C ASN A 19 3.67 5.10 -3.94
N PRO A 20 4.57 5.66 -4.78
CA PRO A 20 4.92 5.09 -6.09
C PRO A 20 5.67 3.76 -5.98
N VAL A 21 6.10 3.39 -4.78
CA VAL A 21 6.69 2.09 -4.49
C VAL A 21 5.58 1.04 -4.40
N ASP A 22 5.49 0.21 -5.45
CA ASP A 22 4.71 -1.01 -5.42
C ASP A 22 5.38 -2.02 -4.49
N TRP A 23 4.91 -2.09 -3.24
CA TRP A 23 5.41 -3.05 -2.27
C TRP A 23 4.96 -4.47 -2.65
N TRP A 24 5.91 -5.38 -2.78
CA TRP A 24 5.67 -6.82 -2.91
C TRP A 24 6.00 -7.50 -1.59
N GLN A 25 5.17 -8.46 -1.19
CA GLN A 25 5.49 -9.34 -0.07
C GLN A 25 6.80 -10.06 -0.35
N TRP A 26 7.68 -10.19 0.64
CA TRP A 26 8.88 -11.02 0.50
C TRP A 26 8.43 -12.45 0.15
N GLY A 27 8.96 -12.97 -0.96
CA GLY A 27 8.91 -14.39 -1.29
C GLY A 27 9.73 -15.21 -0.29
N PRO A 28 9.67 -16.56 -0.37
CA PRO A 28 10.28 -17.44 0.62
C PRO A 28 11.75 -17.15 0.90
#